data_AF-A0A6V8QAN3-F1
#
_entry.id   AF-A0A6V8QAN3-F1
#
_cell.length_a   1.000
_cell.length_b   1.000
_cell.length_c   1.000
_cell.angle_alpha   90.00
_cell.angle_beta   90.00
_cell.angle_gamma   90.00
#
_symmetry.space_group_name_H-M   'P 1'
#
loop_
_entity.id
_entity.type
_entity.pdbx_description
1 polymer ?
#
loop_
_entity_poly.entity_id
_entity_poly.type
_entity_poly.pdbx_seq_one_letter_code
_entity_poly.pdbx_strand_id
1 'polypeptide(L)'
;MNALGENWVLAYLKERYGGEPYRTQIHVLVHAIHAVLHCGFLRGEIEELKFARAPDYVRSWEIIERQGGPFHILKEFTSWIREKKSEV
;
A
#
# COMPACT_ATOMS: atom_id res chain seq x y z
N MET A 1 -25.89 13.71 -1.89
CA MET A 1 -25.01 14.62 -2.67
C MET A 1 -23.63 14.52 -2.07
N ASN A 2 -22.70 13.85 -2.77
CA ASN A 2 -21.36 13.55 -2.27
C ASN A 2 -20.50 14.81 -2.27
N ALA A 3 -20.46 15.50 -1.12
CA ALA A 3 -19.53 16.58 -0.89
C ALA A 3 -18.13 15.96 -0.72
N LEU A 4 -17.38 15.96 -1.82
CA LEU A 4 -16.08 15.31 -2.04
C LEU A 4 -16.22 13.82 -2.36
N GLY A 5 -16.08 13.47 -3.65
CA GLY A 5 -15.91 12.09 -4.09
C GLY A 5 -14.85 11.44 -3.23
N GLU A 6 -15.22 10.38 -2.50
CA GLU A 6 -14.34 9.75 -1.54
C GLU A 6 -13.02 9.40 -2.23
N ASN A 7 -11.93 9.92 -1.70
CA ASN A 7 -10.62 9.46 -2.13
C ASN A 7 -10.51 8.00 -1.65
N TRP A 8 -10.91 7.06 -2.51
CA TRP A 8 -10.96 5.64 -2.22
C TRP A 8 -9.61 5.08 -1.76
N VAL A 9 -8.50 5.71 -2.17
CA VAL A 9 -7.18 5.38 -1.64
C VAL A 9 -7.11 5.70 -0.15
N LEU A 10 -7.45 6.93 0.26
CA LEU A 10 -7.42 7.32 1.67
C LEU A 10 -8.42 6.53 2.52
N ALA A 11 -9.60 6.23 1.98
CA ALA A 11 -10.59 5.40 2.66
C ALA A 11 -10.07 3.97 2.91
N TYR A 12 -9.52 3.32 1.87
CA TYR A 12 -8.88 2.02 1.99
C TYR A 12 -7.73 2.02 3.02
N LEU A 13 -6.84 3.01 2.92
CA LEU A 13 -5.68 3.11 3.81
C LEU A 13 -6.10 3.29 5.27
N LYS A 14 -7.11 4.12 5.52
CA LYS A 14 -7.66 4.32 6.86
C LYS A 14 -8.33 3.06 7.40
N GLU A 15 -9.08 2.35 6.57
CA GLU A 15 -9.76 1.11 6.96
C GLU A 15 -8.76 0.00 7.31
N ARG A 16 -7.72 -0.18 6.49
CA ARG A 16 -6.79 -1.32 6.62
C ARG A 16 -5.61 -1.05 7.53
N TYR A 17 -5.15 0.20 7.60
CA TYR A 17 -3.92 0.58 8.28
C TYR A 17 -4.12 1.75 9.26
N GLY A 18 -5.36 2.02 9.69
CA GLY A 18 -5.67 3.15 10.57
C GLY A 18 -4.94 3.18 11.91
N GLY A 19 -4.38 2.05 12.36
CA GLY A 19 -3.52 1.95 13.55
C GLY A 19 -2.06 2.35 13.33
N GLU A 20 -1.63 2.55 12.08
CA GLU A 20 -0.26 2.93 11.73
C GLU A 20 -0.15 4.45 11.49
N PRO A 21 1.04 5.07 11.61
CA PRO A 21 1.26 6.46 11.24
C PRO A 21 0.86 6.74 9.79
N TYR A 22 0.28 7.91 9.52
CA TYR A 22 -0.23 8.26 8.17
C TYR A 22 0.80 8.06 7.05
N ARG A 23 2.07 8.39 7.30
CA ARG A 23 3.16 8.18 6.34
C ARG A 23 3.40 6.69 6.06
N THR A 24 3.35 5.84 7.08
CA THR A 24 3.42 4.39 6.92
C THR A 24 2.27 3.88 6.06
N GLN A 25 1.03 4.32 6.32
CA GLN A 25 -0.14 3.90 5.55
C GLN A 25 0.05 4.15 4.05
N ILE A 26 0.46 5.37 3.69
CA ILE A 26 0.73 5.72 2.29
C ILE A 26 1.86 4.85 1.71
N HIS A 27 2.98 4.72 2.43
CA HIS A 27 4.13 3.97 1.94
C HIS A 27 3.81 2.48 1.71
N VAL A 28 2.89 1.86 2.46
CA VAL A 28 2.47 0.48 2.19
C VAL A 28 1.96 0.35 0.75
N LEU A 29 1.05 1.23 0.32
CA LEU A 29 0.50 1.15 -1.03
C LEU A 29 1.53 1.59 -2.09
N VAL A 30 2.30 2.64 -1.83
CA VAL A 30 3.33 3.13 -2.75
C VAL A 30 4.41 2.07 -2.99
N HIS A 31 4.92 1.44 -1.94
CA HIS A 31 5.90 0.35 -2.06
C HIS A 31 5.33 -0.86 -2.76
N ALA A 32 4.07 -1.24 -2.50
CA ALA A 32 3.45 -2.34 -3.21
C ALA A 32 3.37 -2.07 -4.73
N ILE A 33 2.99 -0.85 -5.12
CA ILE A 33 2.98 -0.41 -6.53
C ILE A 33 4.40 -0.45 -7.11
N HIS A 34 5.35 0.21 -6.46
CA HIS A 34 6.74 0.27 -6.92
C HIS A 34 7.32 -1.13 -7.06
N ALA A 35 7.14 -2.01 -6.08
CA ALA A 35 7.66 -3.36 -6.11
C ALA A 35 7.11 -4.16 -7.29
N VAL A 36 5.80 -4.07 -7.57
CA VAL A 36 5.19 -4.78 -8.70
C VAL A 36 5.66 -4.22 -10.04
N LEU A 37 5.76 -2.90 -10.18
CA LEU A 37 6.26 -2.24 -11.41
C LEU A 37 7.74 -2.52 -11.66
N HIS A 38 8.55 -2.54 -10.60
CA HIS A 38 10.00 -2.77 -10.66
C HIS A 38 10.40 -4.24 -10.47
N CYS A 39 9.44 -5.16 -10.25
CA CYS A 39 9.71 -6.58 -10.01
C CYS A 39 10.41 -7.28 -11.20
N GLY A 40 10.38 -6.67 -12.39
CA GLY A 40 11.15 -7.09 -13.56
C GLY A 40 12.55 -6.47 -13.66
N PHE A 41 12.85 -5.40 -12.90
CA PHE A 41 14.04 -4.57 -13.10
C PHE A 41 15.00 -4.57 -11.89
N LEU A 42 14.49 -4.67 -10.65
CA LEU A 42 15.25 -4.33 -9.44
C LEU A 42 15.30 -5.43 -8.36
N ARG A 43 15.20 -6.71 -8.73
CA ARG A 43 15.12 -7.83 -7.75
C ARG A 43 16.25 -7.86 -6.70
N GLY A 44 17.39 -7.19 -6.93
CA GLY A 44 18.48 -7.02 -5.95
C GLY A 44 18.48 -5.67 -5.21
N GLU A 45 18.04 -4.57 -5.84
CA GLU A 45 18.14 -3.21 -5.27
C GLU A 45 17.00 -2.87 -4.29
N ILE A 46 15.89 -3.63 -4.30
CA ILE A 46 14.80 -3.46 -3.33
C ILE A 46 15.25 -3.79 -1.90
N GLU A 47 16.15 -4.76 -1.73
CA GLU A 47 16.76 -5.07 -0.43
C GLU A 47 17.57 -3.87 0.10
N GLU A 48 18.28 -3.15 -0.78
CA GLU A 48 19.04 -1.95 -0.41
C GLU A 48 18.12 -0.77 -0.03
N LEU A 49 16.96 -0.65 -0.68
CA LEU A 49 15.96 0.37 -0.34
C LEU A 49 15.36 0.16 1.05
N LYS A 50 15.30 -1.07 1.59
CA LYS A 50 14.87 -1.34 2.98
C LYS A 50 15.78 -0.69 4.02
N PHE A 51 16.99 -0.28 3.66
CA PHE A 51 17.92 0.45 4.53
C PHE A 51 17.70 1.98 4.50
N ALA A 52 16.63 2.46 3.87
CA ALA A 52 16.23 3.86 4.01
C ALA A 52 16.04 4.19 5.51
N ARG A 53 16.74 5.23 5.99
CA ARG A 53 16.80 5.62 7.42
C ARG A 53 15.46 6.10 8.02
N ALA A 54 14.36 6.04 7.29
CA ALA A 54 13.06 6.53 7.72
C ALA A 54 12.23 5.38 8.35
N PRO A 55 11.83 5.48 9.64
CA PRO A 55 11.06 4.43 10.32
C PRO A 55 9.77 4.03 9.61
N ASP A 56 9.03 5.00 9.03
CA ASP A 56 7.79 4.74 8.28
C ASP A 56 8.04 3.88 7.02
N TYR A 57 9.21 4.06 6.41
CA TYR A 57 9.63 3.33 5.21
C TYR A 57 9.92 1.86 5.55
N VAL A 58 10.69 1.62 6.60
CA VAL A 58 10.97 0.25 7.08
C VAL A 58 9.66 -0.43 7.51
N ARG A 59 8.85 0.26 8.33
CA ARG A 59 7.59 -0.28 8.86
C ARG A 59 6.62 -0.68 7.75
N SER A 60 6.51 0.12 6.70
CA SER A 60 5.63 -0.22 5.57
C SER A 60 6.09 -1.47 4.82
N TRP A 61 7.39 -1.72 4.67
CA TRP A 61 7.89 -2.98 4.10
C TRP A 61 7.61 -4.19 4.99
N GLU A 62 7.77 -4.06 6.31
CA GLU A 62 7.41 -5.13 7.26
C GLU A 62 5.93 -5.53 7.13
N ILE A 63 5.04 -4.54 6.99
CA ILE A 63 3.61 -4.77 6.80
C ILE A 63 3.37 -5.56 5.50
N ILE A 64 3.99 -5.13 4.40
CA ILE A 64 3.88 -5.78 3.09
C ILE A 64 4.33 -7.23 3.16
N GLU A 65 5.50 -7.49 3.76
CA GLU A 65 6.04 -8.85 3.90
C GLU A 65 5.11 -9.74 4.75
N ARG A 66 4.63 -9.22 5.88
CA ARG A 66 3.73 -9.95 6.79
C ARG A 66 2.36 -10.25 6.17
N GLN A 67 1.91 -9.42 5.23
CA GLN A 67 0.64 -9.58 4.53
C GLN A 67 0.76 -10.33 3.19
N GLY A 68 1.86 -11.04 2.96
CA GLY A 68 2.00 -11.91 1.78
C GLY A 68 2.57 -11.21 0.54
N GLY A 69 3.14 -10.02 0.71
CA GLY A 69 3.94 -9.32 -0.29
C GLY A 69 3.17 -8.33 -1.17
N PRO A 70 3.88 -7.59 -2.04
CA PRO A 70 3.32 -6.49 -2.84
C PRO A 70 2.09 -6.86 -3.67
N PHE A 71 2.13 -8.03 -4.33
CA PHE A 71 1.02 -8.51 -5.15
C PHE A 71 -0.25 -8.75 -4.32
N HIS A 72 -0.11 -9.22 -3.08
CA HIS A 72 -1.25 -9.46 -2.20
C HIS A 72 -1.92 -8.13 -1.83
N ILE A 73 -1.14 -7.13 -1.42
CA ILE A 73 -1.62 -5.77 -1.10
C ILE A 73 -2.40 -5.18 -2.27
N LEU A 74 -1.84 -5.21 -3.49
CA LEU A 74 -2.51 -4.66 -4.66
C LEU A 74 -3.79 -5.43 -5.03
N LYS A 75 -3.79 -6.75 -4.86
CA LYS A 75 -4.98 -7.58 -5.10
C LYS A 75 -6.10 -7.26 -4.12
N GLU A 76 -5.78 -7.09 -2.84
CA GLU A 76 -6.76 -6.67 -1.83
C GLU A 76 -7.30 -5.28 -2.14
N PHE A 77 -6.42 -4.32 -2.40
CA PHE A 77 -6.80 -2.94 -2.73
C PHE A 77 -7.73 -2.87 -3.95
N THR A 78 -7.39 -3.58 -5.02
CA THR A 78 -8.20 -3.60 -6.25
C THR A 78 -9.54 -4.30 -6.07
N SER A 79 -9.60 -5.36 -5.25
CA SER A 79 -10.85 -6.02 -4.87
C SER A 79 -11.75 -5.08 -4.06
N TRP A 80 -11.19 -4.43 -3.03
CA TRP A 80 -11.91 -3.47 -2.18
C TRP A 80 -12.51 -2.32 -3.01
N ILE A 81 -11.75 -1.76 -3.96
CA ILE A 81 -12.28 -0.71 -4.86
C ILE A 81 -13.45 -1.23 -5.70
N ARG A 82 -13.38 -2.46 -6.22
CA ARG A 82 -14.44 -3.04 -7.06
C ARG A 82 -15.73 -3.28 -6.26
N GLU A 83 -15.59 -3.73 -5.02
CA GLU A 83 -16.70 -3.89 -4.09
C GLU A 83 -17.37 -2.55 -3.81
N LYS A 84 -16.59 -1.53 -3.42
CA LYS A 84 -17.12 -0.19 -3.15
C LYS A 84 -17.78 0.47 -4.36
N LYS A 85 -17.25 0.24 -5.57
CA LYS A 85 -17.88 0.67 -6.83
C LYS A 85 -19.23 0.00 -7.12
N SER A 86 -19.46 -1.20 -6.58
CA SER A 86 -20.69 -1.96 -6.80
C SER A 86 -21.80 -1.59 -5.82
N GLU A 87 -21.44 -0.90 -4.72
CA GLU A 87 -22.36 -0.42 -3.69
C GLU A 87 -22.95 0.98 -3.99
N VAL A 88 -22.43 1.68 -5.02
CA VAL A 88 -22.78 3.05 -5.43
C VAL A 88 -23.52 3.04 -6.76
#